data_AF-A0A9P5L2G5-F1
#
_entry.id   AF-A0A9P5L2G5-F1
#
_cell.length_a   1.000
_cell.length_b   1.000
_cell.length_c   1.000
_cell.angle_alpha   90.00
_cell.angle_beta   90.00
_cell.angle_gamma   90.00
#
_symmetry.space_group_name_H-M   'P 1'
#
loop_
_entity.id
_entity.type
_entity.pdbx_description
1 polymer ?
#
loop_
_entity_poly.entity_id
_entity_poly.type
_entity_poly.pdbx_seq_one_letter_code
_entity_poly.pdbx_strand_id
1 'polypeptide(L)'
;MHAAGKPRLSWHIFGEATRLAQVMQMHEEDSLQGLTSLEVEFRRRAFWIAYIGDKSAAILNNRPITIHKYSFNSGITIGYPTGIEDETTVTPGSAVPDAESTQKSFIAGFNANIRLWQSASDLLLEMRLLDSHKNGNLLPRQPPTAEESTRLDHLYVLFATSLDDLPSFLQYDQLMLNANKDNQRLSRLTKLHIIQAANVYISLHCLKMVITQKFEEFNYYTPAPNEMLLLRKTDIARDLLRVIRDAPFWALQINGEPCVEKIRLIGACLLEIIDQHEASPLSARARNDLSVLLDILTRLDSKASDTLRRLL
;
A
#
# COMPACT_ATOMS: atom_id res chain seq x y z
N MET A 1 0.46 -9.85 -3.77
CA MET A 1 1.15 -10.33 -4.98
C MET A 1 0.23 -11.30 -5.70
N HIS A 2 0.10 -11.21 -7.03
CA HIS A 2 -0.91 -11.98 -7.77
C HIS A 2 -0.32 -12.68 -8.99
N ALA A 3 -0.14 -13.99 -8.90
CA ALA A 3 0.07 -14.86 -10.05
C ALA A 3 -1.27 -15.09 -10.78
N ALA A 4 -1.73 -14.08 -11.54
CA ALA A 4 -2.90 -14.17 -12.42
C ALA A 4 -4.16 -14.78 -11.75
N GLY A 5 -4.53 -14.29 -10.55
CA GLY A 5 -5.73 -14.74 -9.84
C GLY A 5 -5.61 -16.07 -9.09
N LYS A 6 -4.39 -16.65 -8.94
CA LYS A 6 -4.12 -17.85 -8.13
C LYS A 6 -3.43 -17.50 -6.79
N PRO A 7 -4.18 -17.10 -5.75
CA PRO A 7 -3.60 -16.59 -4.51
C PRO A 7 -2.73 -17.62 -3.77
N ARG A 8 -3.11 -18.91 -3.79
CA ARG A 8 -2.31 -19.99 -3.15
C ARG A 8 -0.96 -20.21 -3.83
N LEU A 9 -0.94 -20.30 -5.16
CA LEU A 9 0.30 -20.47 -5.92
C LEU A 9 1.21 -19.26 -5.75
N SER A 10 0.64 -18.06 -5.80
CA SER A 10 1.38 -16.82 -5.59
C SER A 10 2.03 -16.76 -4.21
N TRP A 11 1.38 -17.29 -3.17
CA TRP A 11 1.93 -17.36 -1.82
C TRP A 11 3.16 -18.28 -1.73
N HIS A 12 3.11 -19.47 -2.35
CA HIS A 12 4.24 -20.39 -2.35
C HIS A 12 5.44 -19.85 -3.13
N ILE A 13 5.22 -19.31 -4.33
CA ILE A 13 6.29 -18.70 -5.14
C ILE A 13 6.92 -17.53 -4.38
N PHE A 14 6.09 -16.70 -3.73
CA PHE A 14 6.58 -15.60 -2.91
C PHE A 14 7.40 -16.09 -1.73
N GLY A 15 6.96 -17.15 -1.03
CA GLY A 15 7.72 -17.75 0.06
C GLY A 15 9.12 -18.20 -0.38
N GLU A 16 9.26 -18.78 -1.57
CA GLU A 16 10.57 -19.14 -2.12
C GLU A 16 11.41 -17.92 -2.50
N ALA A 17 10.81 -16.91 -3.13
CA ALA A 17 11.50 -15.65 -3.45
C ALA A 17 12.03 -14.94 -2.18
N THR A 18 11.23 -14.92 -1.11
CA THR A 18 11.65 -14.39 0.19
C THR A 18 12.83 -15.16 0.75
N ARG A 19 12.81 -16.51 0.72
CA ARG A 19 13.95 -17.32 1.18
C ARG A 19 15.21 -17.06 0.36
N LEU A 20 15.11 -16.92 -0.96
CA LEU A 20 16.24 -16.57 -1.81
C LEU A 20 16.83 -15.19 -1.44
N ALA A 21 15.99 -14.19 -1.22
CA ALA A 21 16.44 -12.87 -0.79
C ALA A 21 17.15 -12.91 0.58
N GLN A 22 16.69 -13.77 1.50
CA GLN A 22 17.33 -13.99 2.79
C GLN A 22 18.70 -14.67 2.65
N VAL A 23 18.79 -15.73 1.84
CA VAL A 23 20.05 -16.44 1.57
C VAL A 23 21.08 -15.54 0.88
N MET A 24 20.63 -14.66 0.00
CA MET A 24 21.47 -13.66 -0.67
C MET A 24 21.80 -12.44 0.21
N GLN A 25 21.36 -12.43 1.48
CA GLN A 25 21.58 -11.35 2.43
C GLN A 25 21.14 -9.97 1.92
N MET A 26 20.11 -9.90 1.06
CA MET A 26 19.68 -8.64 0.44
C MET A 26 19.12 -7.59 1.44
N HIS A 27 18.98 -7.95 2.71
CA HIS A 27 18.60 -7.06 3.80
C HIS A 27 19.79 -6.27 4.38
N GLU A 28 21.03 -6.67 4.04
CA GLU A 28 22.26 -6.06 4.55
C GLU A 28 22.91 -5.18 3.48
N GLU A 29 23.23 -3.93 3.83
CA GLU A 29 23.95 -3.02 2.93
C GLU A 29 25.37 -3.53 2.62
N ASP A 30 26.02 -4.19 3.58
CA ASP A 30 27.36 -4.75 3.40
C ASP A 30 27.41 -5.88 2.36
N SER A 31 26.28 -6.56 2.11
CA SER A 31 26.16 -7.59 1.06
C SER A 31 26.32 -7.03 -0.36
N LEU A 32 26.29 -5.70 -0.50
CA LEU A 32 26.42 -4.98 -1.76
C LEU A 32 27.86 -4.62 -2.11
N GLN A 33 28.81 -4.78 -1.18
CA GLN A 33 30.20 -4.42 -1.40
C GLN A 33 30.81 -5.20 -2.58
N GLY A 34 31.49 -4.49 -3.47
CA GLY A 34 32.12 -5.08 -4.66
C GLY A 34 31.18 -5.39 -5.83
N LEU A 35 29.88 -5.09 -5.72
CA LEU A 35 28.92 -5.23 -6.82
C LEU A 35 28.90 -3.98 -7.72
N THR A 36 28.40 -4.14 -8.95
CA THR A 36 28.17 -3.02 -9.85
C THR A 36 26.98 -2.18 -9.39
N SER A 37 26.96 -0.88 -9.72
CA SER A 37 25.86 0.04 -9.36
C SER A 37 24.49 -0.50 -9.80
N LEU A 38 24.42 -1.13 -10.98
CA LEU A 38 23.21 -1.74 -11.50
C LEU A 38 22.74 -2.93 -10.64
N GLU A 39 23.65 -3.83 -10.29
CA GLU A 39 23.33 -4.99 -9.44
C GLU A 39 22.89 -4.53 -8.04
N VAL A 40 23.52 -3.49 -7.48
CA VAL A 40 23.11 -2.87 -6.22
C VAL A 40 21.66 -2.40 -6.29
N GLU A 41 21.29 -1.68 -7.33
CA GLU A 41 19.92 -1.19 -7.50
C GLU A 41 18.92 -2.34 -7.69
N PHE A 42 19.27 -3.38 -8.43
CA PHE A 42 18.41 -4.56 -8.57
C PHE A 42 18.19 -5.27 -7.25
N ARG A 43 19.23 -5.46 -6.42
CA ARG A 43 19.10 -6.09 -5.10
C ARG A 43 18.25 -5.27 -4.15
N ARG A 44 18.46 -3.94 -4.10
CA ARG A 44 17.61 -3.03 -3.31
C ARG A 44 16.16 -3.14 -3.75
N ARG A 45 15.87 -3.03 -5.06
CA ARG A 45 14.50 -3.12 -5.58
C ARG A 45 13.88 -4.49 -5.27
N ALA A 46 14.61 -5.58 -5.50
CA ALA A 46 14.14 -6.93 -5.25
C ALA A 46 13.79 -7.15 -3.78
N PHE A 47 14.66 -6.75 -2.86
CA PHE A 47 14.40 -6.83 -1.42
C PHE A 47 13.16 -6.02 -1.02
N TRP A 48 13.05 -4.77 -1.45
CA TRP A 48 11.94 -3.91 -1.07
C TRP A 48 10.60 -4.33 -1.69
N ILE A 49 10.61 -4.90 -2.91
CA ILE A 49 9.44 -5.56 -3.50
C ILE A 49 9.01 -6.75 -2.64
N ALA A 50 9.97 -7.58 -2.21
CA ALA A 50 9.66 -8.70 -1.33
C ALA A 50 9.11 -8.22 0.03
N TYR A 51 9.72 -7.20 0.61
CA TYR A 51 9.28 -6.58 1.86
C TYR A 51 7.83 -6.06 1.77
N ILE A 52 7.49 -5.26 0.75
CA ILE A 52 6.11 -4.78 0.56
C ILE A 52 5.16 -5.97 0.29
N GLY A 53 5.61 -6.96 -0.48
CA GLY A 53 4.84 -8.18 -0.76
C GLY A 53 4.44 -8.92 0.52
N ASP A 54 5.37 -9.03 1.47
CA ASP A 54 5.15 -9.64 2.79
C ASP A 54 4.11 -8.83 3.59
N LYS A 55 4.25 -7.50 3.65
CA LYS A 55 3.30 -6.64 4.37
C LYS A 55 1.91 -6.67 3.76
N SER A 56 1.82 -6.57 2.44
CA SER A 56 0.55 -6.66 1.72
C SER A 56 -0.13 -8.00 1.96
N ALA A 57 0.61 -9.13 1.92
CA ALA A 57 0.04 -10.44 2.22
C ALA A 57 -0.41 -10.56 3.68
N ALA A 58 0.38 -10.03 4.62
CA ALA A 58 0.04 -10.09 6.03
C ALA A 58 -1.18 -9.24 6.39
N ILE A 59 -1.26 -8.02 5.85
CA ILE A 59 -2.29 -7.02 6.18
C ILE A 59 -3.60 -7.31 5.43
N LEU A 60 -3.54 -7.62 4.13
CA LEU A 60 -4.75 -7.77 3.30
C LEU A 60 -5.27 -9.21 3.25
N ASN A 61 -4.41 -10.21 3.46
CA ASN A 61 -4.75 -11.63 3.30
C ASN A 61 -4.58 -12.46 4.58
N ASN A 62 -4.44 -11.80 5.74
CA ASN A 62 -4.23 -12.45 7.05
C ASN A 62 -3.11 -13.51 7.03
N ARG A 63 -2.01 -13.23 6.30
CA ARG A 63 -0.83 -14.11 6.29
C ARG A 63 0.12 -13.79 7.45
N PRO A 64 0.95 -14.75 7.88
CA PRO A 64 2.04 -14.45 8.80
C PRO A 64 3.04 -13.46 8.19
N ILE A 65 3.57 -12.57 9.03
CA ILE A 65 4.69 -11.70 8.66
C ILE A 65 5.96 -12.55 8.67
N THR A 66 6.73 -12.52 7.59
CA THR A 66 7.97 -13.28 7.43
C THR A 66 9.22 -12.39 7.43
N ILE A 67 9.11 -11.15 6.95
CA ILE A 67 10.23 -10.21 6.85
C ILE A 67 10.04 -9.07 7.84
N HIS A 68 10.61 -9.15 9.04
CA HIS A 68 10.59 -8.07 10.02
C HIS A 68 12.01 -7.71 10.47
N LYS A 69 12.22 -6.53 11.09
CA LYS A 69 13.54 -6.17 11.65
C LYS A 69 14.06 -7.20 12.65
N TYR A 70 13.15 -7.90 13.35
CA TYR A 70 13.50 -8.99 14.27
C TYR A 70 13.65 -10.36 13.59
N SER A 71 13.38 -10.46 12.28
CA SER A 71 13.67 -11.69 11.51
C SER A 71 15.16 -11.83 11.19
N PHE A 72 15.96 -10.79 11.42
CA PHE A 72 17.38 -10.71 11.05
C PHE A 72 18.22 -10.28 12.24
N ASN A 73 19.41 -10.87 12.40
CA ASN A 73 20.30 -10.57 13.53
C ASN A 73 20.78 -9.10 13.52
N SER A 74 21.08 -8.56 12.33
CA SER A 74 21.55 -7.19 12.09
C SER A 74 20.42 -6.20 11.82
N GLY A 75 19.16 -6.66 11.81
CA GLY A 75 18.02 -5.87 11.36
C GLY A 75 17.96 -5.74 9.83
N ILE A 76 17.36 -4.66 9.35
CA ILE A 76 17.30 -4.33 7.93
C ILE A 76 18.14 -3.06 7.75
N THR A 77 19.31 -3.19 7.13
CA THR A 77 20.26 -2.09 6.93
C THR A 77 20.32 -1.61 5.49
N ILE A 78 19.80 -2.39 4.55
CA ILE A 78 19.72 -2.07 3.13
C ILE A 78 19.01 -0.72 2.89
N GLY A 79 19.63 0.15 2.10
CA GLY A 79 19.10 1.46 1.73
C GLY A 79 17.94 1.38 0.74
N TYR A 80 17.20 2.49 0.61
CA TYR A 80 16.22 2.63 -0.47
C TYR A 80 16.91 2.67 -1.84
N PRO A 81 16.26 2.16 -2.90
CA PRO A 81 16.78 2.31 -4.24
C PRO A 81 16.88 3.79 -4.63
N THR A 82 17.96 4.13 -5.31
CA THR A 82 18.32 5.50 -5.70
C THR A 82 17.75 5.88 -7.07
N GLY A 83 17.33 4.88 -7.85
CA GLY A 83 16.81 5.07 -9.20
C GLY A 83 17.87 4.94 -10.29
N ILE A 84 19.11 4.62 -9.94
CA ILE A 84 20.18 4.43 -10.93
C ILE A 84 19.83 3.24 -11.86
N GLU A 85 19.89 3.48 -13.16
CA GLU A 85 19.85 2.47 -14.22
C GLU A 85 21.06 2.80 -15.10
N ASP A 86 22.02 1.88 -15.23
CA ASP A 86 23.19 2.06 -16.09
C ASP A 86 22.73 2.04 -17.56
N GLU A 87 22.34 3.19 -18.09
CA GLU A 87 22.47 3.49 -19.52
C GLU A 87 22.90 4.95 -19.68
N THR A 88 24.17 5.20 -19.36
CA THR A 88 24.91 6.20 -20.13
C THR A 88 25.12 5.66 -21.56
N THR A 89 24.06 5.53 -22.36
CA THR A 89 24.21 5.73 -23.80
C THR A 89 24.50 7.20 -23.99
N VAL A 90 25.75 7.59 -23.74
CA VAL A 90 26.25 8.89 -24.17
C VAL A 90 26.23 8.85 -25.69
N THR A 91 25.14 9.32 -26.28
CA THR A 91 25.17 9.79 -27.66
C THR A 91 26.12 10.99 -27.65
N PRO A 92 27.28 10.95 -28.35
CA PRO A 92 28.19 12.08 -28.35
C PRO A 92 27.48 13.25 -29.04
N GLY A 93 27.04 14.26 -28.27
CA GLY A 93 26.43 15.48 -28.81
C GLY A 93 25.26 16.09 -28.04
N SER A 94 24.65 15.41 -27.06
CA SER A 94 23.57 16.01 -26.26
C SER A 94 24.11 16.68 -25.00
N ALA A 95 24.44 17.96 -25.09
CA ALA A 95 24.67 18.81 -23.93
C ALA A 95 23.32 19.18 -23.29
N VAL A 96 22.80 18.35 -22.37
CA VAL A 96 21.82 18.82 -21.36
C VAL A 96 22.01 18.06 -20.03
N PRO A 97 22.29 18.75 -18.91
CA PRO A 97 22.46 18.14 -17.59
C PRO A 97 21.10 17.99 -16.86
N ASP A 98 20.21 17.12 -17.35
CA ASP A 98 18.88 16.88 -16.74
C ASP A 98 18.57 15.39 -16.45
N ALA A 99 19.60 14.54 -16.53
CA ALA A 99 19.46 13.10 -16.31
C ALA A 99 19.25 12.74 -14.82
N GLU A 100 19.95 13.42 -13.90
CA GLU A 100 19.87 13.12 -12.45
C GLU A 100 18.50 13.48 -11.83
N SER A 101 17.89 14.59 -12.25
CA SER A 101 16.57 15.04 -11.79
C SER A 101 15.47 14.07 -12.24
N THR A 102 15.56 13.62 -13.48
CA THR A 102 14.65 12.67 -14.13
C THR A 102 14.74 11.28 -13.49
N GLN A 103 15.94 10.84 -13.11
CA GLN A 103 16.21 9.51 -12.57
C GLN A 103 15.66 9.29 -11.14
N LYS A 104 15.92 10.23 -10.23
CA LYS A 104 15.33 10.22 -8.86
C LYS A 104 13.80 10.28 -8.89
N SER A 105 13.24 10.84 -9.96
CA SER A 105 11.81 10.99 -10.18
C SER A 105 11.07 9.66 -10.42
N PHE A 106 11.74 8.65 -10.98
CA PHE A 106 11.10 7.36 -11.30
C PHE A 106 10.90 6.45 -10.10
N ILE A 107 11.71 6.61 -9.06
CA ILE A 107 11.67 5.73 -7.88
C ILE A 107 11.02 6.39 -6.67
N ALA A 108 10.81 7.71 -6.70
CA ALA A 108 10.31 8.47 -5.55
C ALA A 108 8.96 7.93 -5.02
N GLY A 109 8.04 7.54 -5.89
CA GLY A 109 6.75 6.98 -5.49
C GLY A 109 6.85 5.53 -5.03
N PHE A 110 7.78 4.76 -5.58
CA PHE A 110 8.13 3.44 -5.03
C PHE A 110 8.64 3.56 -3.60
N ASN A 111 9.58 4.47 -3.35
CA ASN A 111 10.14 4.71 -2.01
C ASN A 111 9.10 5.26 -1.03
N ALA A 112 8.22 6.14 -1.49
CA ALA A 112 7.09 6.62 -0.69
C ALA A 112 6.13 5.48 -0.31
N ASN A 113 5.85 4.58 -1.26
CA ASN A 113 5.03 3.40 -1.01
C ASN A 113 5.70 2.47 0.02
N ILE A 114 7.03 2.26 -0.04
CA ILE A 114 7.73 1.46 1.00
C ILE A 114 7.50 2.07 2.39
N ARG A 115 7.75 3.37 2.56
CA ARG A 115 7.59 4.07 3.86
C ARG A 115 6.16 3.98 4.39
N LEU A 116 5.18 4.11 3.49
CA LEU A 116 3.76 3.99 3.82
C LEU A 116 3.40 2.58 4.34
N TRP A 117 3.87 1.53 3.66
CA TRP A 117 3.63 0.14 4.09
C TRP A 117 4.38 -0.22 5.36
N GLN A 118 5.59 0.32 5.55
CA GLN A 118 6.36 0.16 6.78
C GLN A 118 5.66 0.77 7.98
N SER A 119 5.27 2.05 7.91
CA SER A 119 4.61 2.75 9.02
C SER A 119 3.27 2.09 9.40
N ALA A 120 2.50 1.65 8.40
CA ALA A 120 1.29 0.86 8.65
C ALA A 120 1.58 -0.50 9.30
N SER A 121 2.62 -1.21 8.84
CA SER A 121 3.03 -2.49 9.42
C SER A 121 3.48 -2.33 10.88
N ASP A 122 4.24 -1.30 11.20
CA ASP A 122 4.74 -1.07 12.55
C ASP A 122 3.58 -0.81 13.52
N LEU A 123 2.62 0.02 13.12
CA LEU A 123 1.39 0.24 13.89
C LEU A 123 0.59 -1.05 14.11
N LEU A 124 0.30 -1.79 13.03
CA LEU A 124 -0.50 -3.01 13.09
C LEU A 124 0.19 -4.14 13.86
N LEU A 125 1.52 -4.21 13.80
CA LEU A 125 2.28 -5.17 14.59
C LEU A 125 2.27 -4.79 16.07
N GLU A 126 2.40 -3.51 16.40
CA GLU A 126 2.30 -3.03 17.79
C GLU A 126 0.93 -3.39 18.40
N MET A 127 -0.16 -3.15 17.66
CA MET A 127 -1.50 -3.57 18.08
C MET A 127 -1.58 -5.09 18.32
N ARG A 128 -0.98 -5.90 17.43
CA ARG A 128 -0.95 -7.36 17.57
C ARG A 128 -0.15 -7.81 18.79
N LEU A 129 0.98 -7.17 19.06
CA LEU A 129 1.80 -7.46 20.24
C LEU A 129 1.02 -7.17 21.51
N LEU A 130 0.40 -5.99 21.61
CA LEU A 130 -0.44 -5.62 22.74
C LEU A 130 -1.59 -6.60 22.97
N ASP A 131 -2.23 -7.05 21.89
CA ASP A 131 -3.32 -8.03 21.97
C ASP A 131 -2.84 -9.39 22.51
N SER A 132 -1.66 -9.84 22.08
CA SER A 132 -1.06 -11.09 22.55
C SER A 132 -0.72 -11.08 24.04
N HIS A 133 -0.33 -9.92 24.60
CA HIS A 133 -0.05 -9.81 26.03
C HIS A 133 -1.32 -9.86 26.88
N LYS A 134 -2.46 -9.41 26.33
CA LYS A 134 -3.75 -9.37 27.06
C LYS A 134 -4.57 -10.67 26.91
N ASN A 135 -4.51 -11.32 25.75
CA ASN A 135 -5.30 -12.53 25.46
C ASN A 135 -4.67 -13.84 25.97
N GLY A 136 -3.58 -13.77 26.75
CA GLY A 136 -3.09 -14.92 27.52
C GLY A 136 -4.05 -15.38 28.61
N ASN A 137 -5.05 -14.56 28.96
CA ASN A 137 -6.13 -14.87 29.89
C ASN A 137 -7.47 -14.83 29.14
N LEU A 138 -8.38 -15.77 29.40
CA LEU A 138 -9.74 -15.91 28.82
C LEU A 138 -10.70 -14.74 29.17
N LEU A 139 -10.19 -13.54 29.38
CA LEU A 139 -10.93 -12.36 29.79
C LEU A 139 -11.41 -11.55 28.57
N PRO A 140 -12.52 -10.80 28.70
CA PRO A 140 -12.97 -9.87 27.67
C PRO A 140 -11.85 -8.87 27.32
N ARG A 141 -11.71 -8.58 26.02
CA ARG A 141 -10.69 -7.65 25.50
C ARG A 141 -10.80 -6.28 26.16
N GLN A 142 -9.79 -5.93 26.95
CA GLN A 142 -9.72 -4.64 27.65
C GLN A 142 -9.22 -3.53 26.73
N PRO A 143 -9.71 -2.28 26.89
CA PRO A 143 -9.19 -1.14 26.16
C PRO A 143 -7.68 -0.93 26.44
N PRO A 144 -6.97 -0.22 25.55
CA PRO A 144 -5.59 0.16 25.79
C PRO A 144 -5.42 0.98 27.08
N THR A 145 -4.29 0.80 27.76
CA THR A 145 -3.85 1.72 28.81
C THR A 145 -3.47 3.08 28.21
N ALA A 146 -3.37 4.13 29.03
CA ALA A 146 -2.97 5.44 28.54
C ALA A 146 -1.60 5.44 27.84
N GLU A 147 -0.65 4.64 28.32
CA GLU A 147 0.69 4.48 27.72
C GLU A 147 0.61 3.76 26.37
N GLU A 148 -0.18 2.70 26.28
CA GLU A 148 -0.43 1.97 25.03
C GLU A 148 -1.10 2.87 23.99
N SER A 149 -2.11 3.65 24.40
CA SER A 149 -2.77 4.61 23.51
C SER A 149 -1.81 5.66 23.00
N THR A 150 -0.99 6.26 23.87
CA THR A 150 0.02 7.25 23.47
C THR A 150 0.98 6.68 22.43
N ARG A 151 1.40 5.42 22.59
CA ARG A 151 2.29 4.76 21.63
C ARG A 151 1.59 4.49 20.29
N LEU A 152 0.35 4.03 20.31
CA LEU A 152 -0.45 3.78 19.11
C LEU A 152 -0.76 5.08 18.36
N ASP A 153 -1.08 6.16 19.07
CA ASP A 153 -1.30 7.50 18.50
C ASP A 153 -0.02 8.00 17.81
N HIS A 154 1.14 7.86 18.44
CA HIS A 154 2.41 8.24 17.84
C HIS A 154 2.69 7.47 16.54
N LEU A 155 2.49 6.14 16.52
CA LEU A 155 2.66 5.33 15.32
C LEU A 155 1.64 5.68 14.23
N TYR A 156 0.40 6.00 14.61
CA TYR A 156 -0.62 6.47 13.68
C TYR A 156 -0.27 7.82 13.06
N VAL A 157 0.28 8.76 13.84
CA VAL A 157 0.79 10.04 13.33
C VAL A 157 1.89 9.81 12.31
N LEU A 158 2.89 8.97 12.62
CA LEU A 158 3.95 8.61 11.67
C LEU A 158 3.41 8.01 10.37
N PHE A 159 2.37 7.18 10.45
CA PHE A 159 1.69 6.67 9.26
C PHE A 159 0.97 7.78 8.49
N ALA A 160 0.20 8.62 9.19
CA ALA A 160 -0.60 9.68 8.59
C ALA A 160 0.25 10.74 7.88
N THR A 161 1.44 11.05 8.41
CA THR A 161 2.38 12.04 7.87
C THR A 161 3.46 11.41 6.98
N SER A 162 3.42 10.09 6.72
CA SER A 162 4.46 9.37 5.96
C SER A 162 4.65 9.85 4.51
N LEU A 163 3.68 10.62 4.00
CA LEU A 163 3.63 11.13 2.63
C LEU A 163 3.72 12.67 2.55
N ASP A 164 3.90 13.38 3.66
CA ASP A 164 3.91 14.85 3.68
C ASP A 164 5.10 15.44 2.91
N ASP A 165 6.25 14.75 2.95
CA ASP A 165 7.47 15.13 2.22
C ASP A 165 7.50 14.63 0.76
N LEU A 166 6.34 14.31 0.17
CA LEU A 166 6.28 13.88 -1.22
C LEU A 166 6.73 15.00 -2.17
N PRO A 167 7.58 14.69 -3.18
CA PRO A 167 7.91 15.64 -4.23
C PRO A 167 6.65 16.16 -4.93
N SER A 168 6.68 17.43 -5.37
CA SER A 168 5.52 18.10 -5.97
C SER A 168 4.87 17.29 -7.09
N PHE A 169 5.66 16.65 -7.95
CA PHE A 169 5.16 15.82 -9.05
C PHE A 169 4.40 14.54 -8.64
N LEU A 170 4.47 14.14 -7.36
CA LEU A 170 3.70 13.04 -6.78
C LEU A 170 2.58 13.50 -5.84
N GLN A 171 2.46 14.81 -5.59
CA GLN A 171 1.37 15.34 -4.77
C GLN A 171 0.02 15.16 -5.46
N TYR A 172 -1.03 14.98 -4.66
CA TYR A 172 -2.39 14.75 -5.14
C TYR A 172 -2.86 15.82 -6.14
N ASP A 173 -2.62 17.09 -5.84
CA ASP A 173 -3.04 18.20 -6.71
C ASP A 173 -2.39 18.12 -8.10
N GLN A 174 -1.15 17.64 -8.19
CA GLN A 174 -0.50 17.43 -9.49
C GLN A 174 -1.06 16.20 -10.23
N LEU A 175 -1.48 15.15 -9.52
CA LEU A 175 -2.20 14.03 -10.11
C LEU A 175 -3.50 14.52 -10.77
N MET A 176 -4.29 15.34 -10.05
CA MET A 176 -5.52 15.96 -10.55
C MET A 176 -5.28 16.79 -11.83
N LEU A 177 -4.29 17.68 -11.81
CA LEU A 177 -4.00 18.59 -12.91
C LEU A 177 -3.56 17.85 -14.18
N ASN A 178 -2.84 16.74 -14.02
CA ASN A 178 -2.33 15.97 -15.15
C ASN A 178 -3.34 14.97 -15.70
N ALA A 179 -4.36 14.59 -14.92
CA ALA A 179 -5.41 13.67 -15.36
C ALA A 179 -6.31 14.24 -16.47
N ASN A 180 -6.49 15.56 -16.48
CA ASN A 180 -7.33 16.27 -17.44
C ASN A 180 -6.61 16.63 -18.75
N LYS A 181 -5.33 16.27 -18.89
CA LYS A 181 -4.53 16.55 -20.10
C LYS A 181 -4.68 15.41 -21.12
N ASP A 182 -4.70 15.75 -22.41
CA ASP A 182 -4.76 14.78 -23.49
C ASP A 182 -3.64 13.72 -23.36
N ASN A 183 -4.03 12.44 -23.24
CA ASN A 183 -3.11 11.30 -23.03
C ASN A 183 -1.97 11.20 -24.08
N GLN A 184 -2.20 11.72 -25.29
CA GLN A 184 -1.22 11.74 -26.38
C GLN A 184 -0.12 12.80 -26.18
N ARG A 185 -0.37 13.84 -25.39
CA ARG A 185 0.58 14.95 -25.13
C ARG A 185 1.39 14.77 -23.84
N LEU A 186 1.03 13.79 -23.02
CA LEU A 186 1.75 13.52 -21.76
C LEU A 186 3.11 12.87 -22.03
N SER A 187 4.16 13.46 -21.46
CA SER A 187 5.50 12.88 -21.48
C SER A 187 5.53 11.51 -20.78
N ARG A 188 6.49 10.65 -21.16
CA ARG A 188 6.69 9.35 -20.50
C ARG A 188 6.90 9.49 -19.00
N LEU A 189 7.67 10.50 -18.59
CA LEU A 189 7.95 10.80 -17.19
C LEU A 189 6.67 11.15 -16.42
N THR A 190 5.83 12.03 -16.96
CA THR A 190 4.54 12.38 -16.36
C THR A 190 3.62 11.17 -16.23
N LYS A 191 3.59 10.27 -17.22
CA LYS A 191 2.81 9.04 -17.13
C LYS A 191 3.26 8.17 -15.95
N LEU A 192 4.57 8.04 -15.75
CA LEU A 192 5.15 7.28 -14.64
C LEU A 192 4.84 7.93 -13.28
N HIS A 193 4.82 9.26 -13.18
CA HIS A 193 4.38 9.96 -11.96
C HIS A 193 2.93 9.68 -11.62
N ILE A 194 2.04 9.73 -12.62
CA ILE A 194 0.61 9.45 -12.42
C ILE A 194 0.40 8.02 -11.94
N ILE A 195 1.09 7.03 -12.53
CA ILE A 195 1.01 5.62 -12.10
C ILE A 195 1.45 5.47 -10.64
N GLN A 196 2.59 6.07 -10.30
CA GLN A 196 3.16 6.01 -8.96
C GLN A 196 2.25 6.68 -7.92
N ALA A 197 1.79 7.90 -8.21
CA ALA A 197 0.91 8.65 -7.31
C ALA A 197 -0.43 7.92 -7.10
N ALA A 198 -1.03 7.39 -8.16
CA ALA A 198 -2.24 6.56 -8.04
C ALA A 198 -2.01 5.36 -7.12
N ASN A 199 -0.88 4.63 -7.27
CA ASN A 199 -0.55 3.50 -6.40
C ASN A 199 -0.42 3.91 -4.93
N VAL A 200 0.30 5.01 -4.67
CA VAL A 200 0.58 5.53 -3.33
C VAL A 200 -0.72 5.94 -2.63
N TYR A 201 -1.55 6.77 -3.28
CA TYR A 201 -2.79 7.25 -2.66
C TYR A 201 -3.85 6.15 -2.52
N ILE A 202 -3.97 5.23 -3.48
CA ILE A 202 -4.85 4.05 -3.34
C ILE A 202 -4.38 3.18 -2.16
N SER A 203 -3.07 2.98 -2.02
CA SER A 203 -2.51 2.25 -0.87
C SER A 203 -2.75 2.98 0.45
N LEU A 204 -2.65 4.31 0.48
CA LEU A 204 -2.90 5.12 1.67
C LEU A 204 -4.33 4.93 2.20
N HIS A 205 -5.34 5.08 1.35
CA HIS A 205 -6.73 4.94 1.78
C HIS A 205 -7.09 3.50 2.11
N CYS A 206 -6.52 2.53 1.39
CA CYS A 206 -6.66 1.12 1.75
C CYS A 206 -6.10 0.84 3.16
N LEU A 207 -4.89 1.29 3.46
CA LEU A 207 -4.27 1.12 4.76
C LEU A 207 -5.00 1.89 5.86
N LYS A 208 -5.48 3.11 5.59
CA LYS A 208 -6.34 3.87 6.52
C LYS A 208 -7.59 3.08 6.91
N MET A 209 -8.24 2.42 5.94
CA MET A 209 -9.41 1.57 6.22
C MET A 209 -9.04 0.40 7.11
N VAL A 210 -7.99 -0.35 6.75
CA VAL A 210 -7.54 -1.51 7.53
C VAL A 210 -7.15 -1.13 8.95
N ILE A 211 -6.39 -0.05 9.13
CA ILE A 211 -6.02 0.48 10.45
C ILE A 211 -7.28 0.89 11.23
N THR A 212 -8.25 1.53 10.58
CA THR A 212 -9.51 1.93 11.22
C THR A 212 -10.31 0.72 11.71
N GLN A 213 -10.41 -0.34 10.90
CA GLN A 213 -11.05 -1.61 11.29
C GLN A 213 -10.28 -2.29 12.44
N LYS A 214 -8.94 -2.27 12.39
CA LYS A 214 -8.13 -2.86 13.45
C LYS A 214 -8.27 -2.10 14.76
N PHE A 215 -8.40 -0.78 14.73
CA PHE A 215 -8.66 0.01 15.94
C PHE A 215 -10.03 -0.28 16.54
N GLU A 216 -11.04 -0.51 15.71
CA GLU A 216 -12.36 -0.97 16.14
C GLU A 216 -12.29 -2.35 16.78
N GLU A 217 -11.67 -3.33 16.12
CA GLU A 217 -11.44 -4.67 16.70
C GLU A 217 -10.67 -4.56 18.03
N PHE A 218 -9.74 -3.60 18.12
CA PHE A 218 -8.91 -3.34 19.30
C PHE A 218 -9.67 -2.69 20.47
N ASN A 219 -10.95 -2.33 20.31
CA ASN A 219 -11.68 -1.47 21.25
C ASN A 219 -10.88 -0.20 21.61
N TYR A 220 -10.14 0.33 20.62
CA TYR A 220 -9.27 1.49 20.80
C TYR A 220 -10.08 2.76 21.02
N TYR A 221 -11.09 2.94 20.20
CA TYR A 221 -12.08 3.97 20.44
C TYR A 221 -12.84 3.55 21.70
N THR A 222 -12.95 4.45 22.68
CA THR A 222 -14.01 4.41 23.72
C THR A 222 -15.36 4.14 23.05
N PRO A 223 -16.46 3.79 23.74
CA PRO A 223 -17.75 3.62 23.08
C PRO A 223 -18.25 4.97 22.55
N ALA A 224 -17.64 5.42 21.45
CA ALA A 224 -18.08 6.48 20.60
C ALA A 224 -19.40 6.01 20.02
N PRO A 225 -20.30 6.94 19.69
CA PRO A 225 -21.45 6.58 18.87
C PRO A 225 -20.91 5.86 17.64
N ASN A 226 -21.39 4.63 17.40
CA ASN A 226 -21.01 3.79 16.26
C ASN A 226 -20.98 4.59 14.94
N GLU A 227 -21.81 5.63 14.86
CA GLU A 227 -21.88 6.59 13.76
C GLU A 227 -20.59 7.38 13.46
N MET A 228 -19.75 7.75 14.44
CA MET A 228 -18.52 8.50 14.15
C MET A 228 -17.47 7.62 13.45
N LEU A 229 -17.37 6.37 13.88
CA LEU A 229 -16.51 5.39 13.24
C LEU A 229 -17.05 5.03 11.85
N LEU A 230 -18.36 4.87 11.74
CA LEU A 230 -19.04 4.65 10.46
C LEU A 230 -18.76 5.80 9.48
N LEU A 231 -18.88 7.05 9.96
CA LEU A 231 -18.58 8.24 9.18
C LEU A 231 -17.13 8.20 8.67
N ARG A 232 -16.16 7.93 9.56
CA ARG A 232 -14.74 7.79 9.21
C ARG A 232 -14.50 6.74 8.12
N LYS A 233 -15.11 5.55 8.25
CA LYS A 233 -15.02 4.50 7.22
C LYS A 233 -15.58 4.99 5.87
N THR A 234 -16.75 5.64 5.86
CA THR A 234 -17.32 6.18 4.62
C THR A 234 -16.51 7.32 4.01
N ASP A 235 -15.88 8.16 4.82
CA ASP A 235 -15.02 9.25 4.34
C ASP A 235 -13.75 8.70 3.70
N ILE A 236 -13.13 7.67 4.31
CA ILE A 236 -11.98 6.96 3.71
C ILE A 236 -12.36 6.36 2.34
N ALA A 237 -13.53 5.74 2.23
CA ALA A 237 -14.01 5.16 0.97
C ALA A 237 -14.24 6.24 -0.10
N ARG A 238 -14.74 7.42 0.29
CA ARG A 238 -14.92 8.56 -0.62
C ARG A 238 -13.61 9.17 -1.06
N ASP A 239 -12.64 9.30 -0.17
CA ASP A 239 -11.32 9.81 -0.54
C ASP A 239 -10.63 8.86 -1.53
N LEU A 240 -10.73 7.54 -1.32
CA LEU A 240 -10.29 6.57 -2.32
C LEU A 240 -11.02 6.77 -3.66
N LEU A 241 -12.34 6.92 -3.64
CA LEU A 241 -13.13 7.13 -4.85
C LEU A 241 -12.71 8.39 -5.62
N ARG A 242 -12.35 9.47 -4.93
CA ARG A 242 -11.78 10.67 -5.56
C ARG A 242 -10.49 10.30 -6.29
N VAL A 243 -9.53 9.68 -5.60
CA VAL A 243 -8.25 9.23 -6.21
C VAL A 243 -8.49 8.37 -7.45
N ILE A 244 -9.41 7.41 -7.40
CA ILE A 244 -9.66 6.49 -8.52
C ILE A 244 -10.37 7.20 -9.68
N ARG A 245 -11.30 8.12 -9.41
CA ARG A 245 -11.97 8.91 -10.45
C ARG A 245 -11.04 9.89 -11.12
N ASP A 246 -10.14 10.47 -10.32
CA ASP A 246 -9.22 11.49 -10.76
C ASP A 246 -7.99 10.89 -11.44
N ALA A 247 -7.62 9.64 -11.15
CA ALA A 247 -6.59 8.95 -11.88
C ALA A 247 -7.07 8.56 -13.29
N PRO A 248 -6.28 8.82 -14.36
CA PRO A 248 -6.56 8.26 -15.67
C PRO A 248 -6.70 6.74 -15.62
N PHE A 249 -7.71 6.21 -16.31
CA PHE A 249 -8.06 4.78 -16.23
C PHE A 249 -6.89 3.85 -16.56
N TRP A 250 -6.04 4.23 -17.52
CA TRP A 250 -4.85 3.45 -17.89
C TRP A 250 -3.83 3.35 -16.74
N ALA A 251 -3.75 4.33 -15.84
CA ALA A 251 -2.85 4.28 -14.69
C ALA A 251 -3.34 3.26 -13.65
N LEU A 252 -4.66 3.12 -13.49
CA LEU A 252 -5.27 2.08 -12.67
C LEU A 252 -5.02 0.69 -13.27
N GLN A 253 -5.16 0.55 -14.59
CA GLN A 253 -4.90 -0.70 -15.30
C GLN A 253 -3.44 -1.17 -15.16
N ILE A 254 -2.47 -0.25 -15.26
CA ILE A 254 -1.04 -0.58 -15.11
C ILE A 254 -0.72 -1.05 -13.69
N ASN A 255 -1.33 -0.45 -12.67
CA ASN A 255 -1.16 -0.91 -11.28
C ASN A 255 -1.74 -2.32 -11.04
N GLY A 256 -2.63 -2.79 -11.93
CA GLY A 256 -3.03 -4.17 -12.06
C GLY A 256 -3.74 -4.75 -10.83
N GLU A 257 -3.61 -6.06 -10.65
CA GLU A 257 -4.34 -6.80 -9.62
C GLU A 257 -4.11 -6.30 -8.17
N PRO A 258 -2.89 -5.90 -7.75
CA PRO A 258 -2.69 -5.29 -6.43
C PRO A 258 -3.44 -3.97 -6.22
N CYS A 259 -3.85 -3.26 -7.28
CA CYS A 259 -4.75 -2.11 -7.17
C CYS A 259 -6.18 -2.60 -6.94
N VAL A 260 -6.64 -3.53 -7.76
CA VAL A 260 -7.99 -4.10 -7.69
C VAL A 260 -8.28 -4.72 -6.32
N GLU A 261 -7.33 -5.46 -5.73
CA GLU A 261 -7.45 -6.03 -4.38
C GLU A 261 -7.74 -4.96 -3.32
N LYS A 262 -7.03 -3.82 -3.36
CA LYS A 262 -7.24 -2.69 -2.44
C LYS A 262 -8.62 -2.06 -2.62
N ILE A 263 -9.07 -1.91 -3.87
CA ILE A 263 -10.40 -1.39 -4.21
C ILE A 263 -11.49 -2.35 -3.70
N ARG A 264 -11.31 -3.67 -3.89
CA ARG A 264 -12.23 -4.69 -3.37
C ARG A 264 -12.32 -4.68 -1.86
N LEU A 265 -11.21 -4.49 -1.14
CA LEU A 265 -11.22 -4.40 0.32
C LEU A 265 -12.16 -3.26 0.77
N ILE A 266 -12.06 -2.10 0.13
CA ILE A 266 -12.91 -0.95 0.45
C ILE A 266 -14.37 -1.25 0.09
N GLY A 267 -14.61 -1.90 -1.05
CA GLY A 267 -15.95 -2.36 -1.43
C GLY A 267 -16.55 -3.34 -0.41
N ALA A 268 -15.76 -4.28 0.13
CA ALA A 268 -16.19 -5.19 1.17
C ALA A 268 -16.55 -4.47 2.48
N CYS A 269 -15.77 -3.46 2.86
CA CYS A 269 -16.08 -2.61 4.02
C CYS A 269 -17.41 -1.85 3.83
N LEU A 270 -17.66 -1.33 2.63
CA LEU A 270 -18.93 -0.67 2.33
C LEU A 270 -20.11 -1.65 2.36
N LEU A 271 -19.93 -2.88 1.85
CA LEU A 271 -20.95 -3.92 1.94
C LEU A 271 -21.31 -4.25 3.39
N GLU A 272 -20.30 -4.38 4.26
CA GLU A 272 -20.50 -4.61 5.69
C GLU A 272 -21.31 -3.47 6.34
N ILE A 273 -20.99 -2.22 6.01
CA ILE A 273 -21.73 -1.04 6.47
C ILE A 273 -23.19 -1.08 6.00
N ILE A 274 -23.41 -1.48 4.76
CA ILE A 274 -24.74 -1.53 4.16
C ILE A 274 -25.62 -2.54 4.90
N ASP A 275 -25.06 -3.71 5.19
CA ASP A 275 -25.72 -4.85 5.86
C ASP A 275 -25.97 -4.58 7.35
N GLN A 276 -24.98 -4.08 8.08
CA GLN A 276 -25.06 -3.91 9.54
C GLN A 276 -25.78 -2.62 9.98
N HIS A 277 -25.91 -1.62 9.09
CA HIS A 277 -26.42 -0.29 9.44
C HIS A 277 -27.49 0.24 8.48
N GLU A 278 -28.42 -0.63 8.04
CA GLU A 278 -29.42 -0.30 7.00
C GLU A 278 -30.19 1.02 7.22
N ALA A 279 -30.56 1.33 8.47
CA ALA A 279 -31.33 2.52 8.84
C ALA A 279 -30.49 3.83 8.89
N SER A 280 -29.16 3.73 8.83
CA SER A 280 -28.28 4.91 8.88
C SER A 280 -28.23 5.64 7.53
N PRO A 281 -28.21 6.99 7.51
CA PRO A 281 -27.94 7.75 6.28
C PRO A 281 -26.57 7.41 5.67
N LEU A 282 -25.64 6.90 6.46
CA LEU A 282 -24.33 6.44 6.00
C LEU A 282 -24.40 5.13 5.19
N SER A 283 -25.43 4.31 5.40
CA SER A 283 -25.68 3.13 4.56
C SER A 283 -26.17 3.52 3.16
N ALA A 284 -27.04 4.53 3.04
CA ALA A 284 -27.42 5.09 1.74
C ALA A 284 -26.21 5.69 0.98
N ARG A 285 -25.33 6.40 1.70
CA ARG A 285 -24.05 6.86 1.18
C ARG A 285 -23.18 5.70 0.68
N ALA A 286 -22.99 4.67 1.50
CA ALA A 286 -22.19 3.50 1.16
C ALA A 286 -22.72 2.77 -0.07
N ARG A 287 -24.04 2.66 -0.25
CA ARG A 287 -24.67 2.09 -1.47
C ARG A 287 -24.27 2.86 -2.73
N ASN A 288 -24.34 4.18 -2.69
CA ASN A 288 -23.96 5.02 -3.83
C ASN A 288 -22.47 4.89 -4.17
N ASP A 289 -21.62 4.93 -3.13
CA ASP A 289 -20.17 4.83 -3.29
C ASP A 289 -19.76 3.43 -3.79
N LEU A 290 -20.39 2.36 -3.29
CA LEU A 290 -20.18 0.98 -3.74
C LEU A 290 -20.55 0.78 -5.22
N SER A 291 -21.68 1.34 -5.66
CA SER A 291 -22.11 1.24 -7.07
C SER A 291 -21.02 1.75 -8.03
N VAL A 292 -20.38 2.86 -7.67
CA VAL A 292 -19.27 3.45 -8.44
C VAL A 292 -18.03 2.55 -8.41
N LEU A 293 -17.68 1.99 -7.27
CA LEU A 293 -16.56 1.05 -7.17
C LEU A 293 -16.78 -0.19 -8.04
N LEU A 294 -17.99 -0.72 -8.09
CA LEU A 294 -18.33 -1.88 -8.91
C LEU A 294 -18.21 -1.57 -10.41
N ASP A 295 -18.66 -0.41 -10.88
CA ASP A 295 -18.45 0.02 -12.28
C ASP A 295 -16.94 0.05 -12.63
N ILE A 296 -16.12 0.63 -11.75
CA ILE A 296 -14.68 0.72 -11.99
C ILE A 296 -14.03 -0.69 -11.96
N LEU A 297 -14.38 -1.51 -10.99
CA LEU A 297 -13.87 -2.88 -10.85
C LEU A 297 -14.22 -3.77 -12.05
N THR A 298 -15.43 -3.65 -12.58
CA THR A 298 -15.84 -4.40 -13.77
C THR A 298 -15.04 -3.99 -15.00
N ARG A 299 -14.76 -2.69 -15.16
CA ARG A 299 -13.95 -2.17 -16.26
C ARG A 299 -12.47 -2.54 -16.14
N LEU A 300 -11.95 -2.70 -14.93
CA LEU A 300 -10.56 -3.12 -14.69
C LEU A 300 -10.29 -4.59 -15.06
N ASP A 301 -11.32 -5.36 -15.42
CA ASP A 301 -11.26 -6.73 -15.95
C ASP A 301 -10.30 -7.65 -15.17
N SER A 302 -10.48 -7.68 -13.86
CA SER A 302 -9.61 -8.46 -12.98
C SER A 302 -9.92 -9.96 -13.05
N LYS A 303 -8.90 -10.73 -13.43
CA LYS A 303 -8.91 -12.21 -13.48
C LYS A 303 -9.14 -12.89 -12.13
N ALA A 304 -9.02 -12.19 -11.00
CA ALA A 304 -9.35 -12.78 -9.69
C ALA A 304 -10.86 -12.99 -9.50
N SER A 305 -11.70 -12.23 -10.21
CA SER A 305 -13.16 -12.43 -10.23
C SER A 305 -13.56 -13.74 -10.91
N ASP A 306 -12.75 -14.25 -11.85
CA ASP A 306 -13.01 -15.53 -12.53
C ASP A 306 -12.89 -16.74 -11.60
N THR A 307 -12.06 -16.64 -10.55
CA THR A 307 -11.86 -17.73 -9.57
C THR A 307 -13.08 -17.88 -8.66
N LEU A 308 -13.75 -16.77 -8.30
CA LEU A 308 -15.00 -16.79 -7.53
C LEU A 308 -16.17 -17.41 -8.32
N ARG A 309 -16.24 -17.15 -9.64
CA ARG A 309 -17.25 -17.76 -10.52
C ARG A 309 -17.10 -19.26 -10.75
N ARG A 310 -15.94 -19.86 -10.44
CA ARG A 310 -15.71 -21.31 -10.56
C ARG A 310 -15.94 -22.07 -9.25
N LEU A 311 -16.24 -21.37 -8.16
CA LEU A 311 -16.50 -21.94 -6.84
C LEU A 311 -17.99 -21.84 -6.44
N LEU A 312 -18.82 -21.31 -7.32
CA LEU A 312 -20.29 -21.39 -7.31
C LEU A 312 -20.72 -22.33 -8.44
#